data_AF-A0A7K7YGG2-F1
#
_entry.id   AF-A0A7K7YGG2-F1
#
_cell.length_a   1.000
_cell.length_b   1.000
_cell.length_c   1.000
_cell.angle_alpha   90.00
_cell.angle_beta   90.00
_cell.angle_gamma   90.00
#
_symmetry.space_group_name_H-M   'P 1'
#
loop_
_entity.id
_entity.type
_entity.pdbx_description
1 polymer ?
#
loop_
_entity_poly.entity_id
_entity_poly.type
_entity_poly.pdbx_seq_one_letter_code
_entity_poly.pdbx_strand_id
1 'polypeptide(L)'
;ACSALGVAQLDSVIIAPPPVEDGINLSLEYLQPYWKELENLVENKKIVAIGTSDLDKTLLEQLYLWAQVKPSSNQVNLASCCVMPPDLTAFAKECDIQLLTHNDPKELLCEASFQEDLQESIQNVKANKWIPLWLLRYSVIVKSRGIIKSKGYIVQAERNAS
;
A
#
# COMPACT_ATOMS: atom_id res chain seq x y z
N ALA A 1 -3.06 -11.92 3.54
CA ALA A 1 -3.92 -11.50 2.41
C ALA A 1 -4.54 -12.68 1.66
N CYS A 2 -3.77 -13.45 0.89
CA CYS A 2 -4.28 -14.55 0.05
C CYS A 2 -5.23 -15.54 0.77
N SER A 3 -4.83 -16.02 1.96
CA SER A 3 -5.66 -16.90 2.79
C SER A 3 -6.99 -16.25 3.17
N ALA A 4 -6.96 -15.01 3.69
CA ALA A 4 -8.15 -14.26 4.09
C ALA A 4 -9.10 -13.95 2.91
N LEU A 5 -8.56 -13.77 1.71
CA LEU A 5 -9.33 -13.50 0.49
C LEU A 5 -9.73 -14.78 -0.26
N GLY A 6 -9.27 -15.96 0.17
CA GLY A 6 -9.52 -17.23 -0.51
C GLY A 6 -8.94 -17.31 -1.93
N VAL A 7 -7.81 -16.64 -2.19
CA VAL A 7 -7.16 -16.60 -3.51
C VAL A 7 -5.75 -17.18 -3.44
N ALA A 8 -5.28 -17.78 -4.54
CA ALA A 8 -3.93 -18.30 -4.64
C ALA A 8 -2.89 -17.21 -4.97
N GLN A 9 -3.33 -16.13 -5.63
CA GLN A 9 -2.50 -15.07 -6.18
C GLN A 9 -3.23 -13.73 -6.10
N LEU A 10 -2.49 -12.64 -5.95
CA LEU A 10 -2.99 -11.26 -6.06
C LEU A 10 -2.61 -10.67 -7.42
N ASP A 11 -3.54 -9.95 -8.06
CA ASP A 11 -3.26 -9.29 -9.34
C ASP A 11 -2.29 -8.10 -9.19
N SER A 12 -2.45 -7.29 -8.15
CA SER A 12 -1.62 -6.13 -7.92
C SER A 12 -1.48 -5.87 -6.43
N VAL A 13 -0.27 -5.55 -5.99
CA VAL A 13 0.02 -5.10 -4.62
C VAL A 13 0.74 -3.76 -4.70
N ILE A 14 0.23 -2.78 -3.96
CA ILE A 14 0.79 -1.43 -3.90
C ILE A 14 1.30 -1.19 -2.48
N ILE A 15 2.57 -0.83 -2.36
CA ILE A 15 3.14 -0.44 -1.07
C ILE A 15 2.96 1.06 -0.85
N ALA A 16 2.34 1.41 0.28
CA ALA A 16 2.33 2.77 0.79
C ALA A 16 3.46 2.91 1.82
N PRO A 17 4.42 3.81 1.64
CA PRO A 17 5.38 4.12 2.69
C PRO A 17 4.64 4.70 3.90
N PRO A 18 5.14 4.50 5.13
CA PRO A 18 4.51 5.09 6.30
C PRO A 18 4.50 6.62 6.18
N PRO A 19 3.56 7.30 6.85
CA PRO A 19 3.62 8.75 6.98
C PRO A 19 4.96 9.12 7.61
N VAL A 20 5.79 9.82 6.84
CA VAL A 20 7.07 10.32 7.31
C VAL A 20 6.81 11.66 8.02
N GLU A 21 7.46 11.90 9.16
CA GLU A 21 7.37 13.19 9.86
C GLU A 21 7.75 14.35 8.93
N ASP A 22 7.10 15.50 9.10
CA ASP A 22 7.34 16.67 8.26
C ASP A 22 8.84 17.04 8.26
N GLY A 23 9.49 16.94 7.10
CA GLY A 23 10.90 17.30 6.89
C GLY A 23 11.89 16.13 6.79
N ILE A 24 11.46 14.89 7.05
CA ILE A 24 12.25 13.69 6.71
C ILE A 24 11.82 13.23 5.32
N ASN A 25 12.78 13.15 4.39
CA ASN A 25 12.51 12.58 3.07
C ASN A 25 12.61 11.06 3.15
N LEU A 26 11.58 10.38 2.63
CA LEU A 26 11.65 8.95 2.36
C LEU A 26 12.85 8.68 1.43
N SER A 27 13.69 7.71 1.79
CA SER A 27 14.85 7.34 0.97
C SER A 27 14.65 5.98 0.30
N LEU A 28 15.46 5.71 -0.74
CA LEU A 28 15.43 4.41 -1.40
C LEU A 28 15.78 3.29 -0.43
N GLU A 29 16.76 3.48 0.46
CA GLU A 29 17.19 2.45 1.42
C GLU A 29 16.04 1.97 2.32
N TYR A 30 15.09 2.85 2.63
CA TYR A 30 13.89 2.49 3.38
C TYR A 30 12.99 1.53 2.60
N LEU A 31 12.82 1.74 1.30
CA LEU A 31 11.95 0.94 0.44
C LEU A 31 12.57 -0.41 0.04
N GLN A 32 13.89 -0.47 -0.10
CA GLN A 32 14.63 -1.64 -0.57
C GLN A 32 14.25 -2.97 0.12
N PRO A 33 14.20 -3.09 1.46
CA PRO A 33 13.86 -4.37 2.09
C PRO A 33 12.44 -4.83 1.74
N TYR A 34 11.46 -3.92 1.73
CA TYR A 34 10.09 -4.26 1.38
C TYR A 34 9.95 -4.59 -0.11
N TRP A 35 10.65 -3.85 -0.97
CA TRP A 35 10.62 -4.09 -2.40
C TRP A 35 11.21 -5.46 -2.77
N LYS A 36 12.31 -5.88 -2.13
CA LYS A 36 12.87 -7.24 -2.32
C LYS A 36 11.89 -8.35 -1.97
N GLU A 37 11.11 -8.17 -0.90
CA GLU A 37 10.07 -9.13 -0.55
C GLU A 37 8.95 -9.17 -1.61
N LEU A 38 8.56 -8.00 -2.13
CA LEU A 38 7.60 -7.92 -3.24
C LEU A 38 8.12 -8.59 -4.52
N GLU A 39 9.40 -8.37 -4.86
CA GLU A 39 10.08 -9.03 -5.98
C GLU A 39 10.04 -10.55 -5.83
N ASN A 40 10.42 -11.05 -4.65
CA ASN A 40 10.37 -12.48 -4.34
C ASN A 40 8.94 -13.05 -4.46
N LEU A 41 7.92 -12.30 -4.04
CA LEU A 41 6.52 -12.71 -4.19
C LEU A 41 6.06 -12.74 -5.65
N VAL A 42 6.58 -11.86 -6.50
CA VAL A 42 6.33 -11.88 -7.95
C VAL A 42 7.02 -13.09 -8.58
N GLU A 43 8.30 -13.32 -8.26
CA GLU A 43 9.07 -14.48 -8.76
C GLU A 43 8.40 -15.82 -8.39
N ASN A 44 7.86 -15.91 -7.17
CA ASN A 44 7.11 -17.07 -6.68
C ASN A 44 5.64 -17.12 -7.17
N LYS A 45 5.25 -16.24 -8.11
CA LYS A 45 3.91 -16.18 -8.71
C LYS A 45 2.78 -16.02 -7.68
N LYS A 46 3.06 -15.37 -6.54
CA LYS A 46 2.06 -15.01 -5.52
C LYS A 46 1.42 -13.65 -5.81
N ILE A 47 2.12 -12.80 -6.54
CA ILE A 47 1.65 -11.49 -7.02
C ILE A 47 1.94 -11.39 -8.52
N VAL A 48 1.05 -10.77 -9.31
CA VAL A 48 1.29 -10.53 -10.74
C VAL A 48 2.05 -9.22 -10.97
N ALA A 49 1.64 -8.14 -10.29
CA ALA A 49 2.22 -6.81 -10.46
C ALA A 49 2.41 -6.10 -9.11
N ILE A 50 3.43 -5.26 -9.03
CA ILE A 50 3.77 -4.51 -7.80
C ILE A 50 3.89 -3.02 -8.12
N GLY A 51 3.49 -2.17 -7.19
CA GLY A 51 3.49 -0.72 -7.37
C GLY A 51 3.69 0.03 -6.07
N THR A 52 3.70 1.35 -6.16
CA THR A 52 3.98 2.26 -5.05
C THR A 52 2.85 3.27 -4.84
N SER A 53 2.83 3.92 -3.68
CA SER A 53 1.99 5.08 -3.39
C SER A 53 2.87 6.25 -3.03
N ASP A 54 2.49 7.43 -3.51
CA ASP A 54 2.99 8.74 -3.09
C ASP A 54 4.51 8.94 -3.26
N LEU A 55 5.14 8.21 -4.17
CA LEU A 55 6.51 8.50 -4.56
C LEU A 55 6.54 9.67 -5.53
N ASP A 56 7.41 10.64 -5.27
CA ASP A 56 7.75 11.67 -6.23
C ASP A 56 8.57 11.10 -7.40
N LYS A 57 8.84 11.94 -8.41
CA LYS A 57 9.59 11.55 -9.59
C LYS A 57 10.99 11.03 -9.23
N THR A 58 11.68 11.70 -8.31
CA THR A 58 13.06 11.40 -7.94
C THR A 58 13.18 10.02 -7.32
N LEU A 59 12.33 9.72 -6.34
CA LEU A 59 12.37 8.46 -5.62
C LEU A 59 11.79 7.30 -6.45
N LEU A 60 10.74 7.56 -7.24
CA LEU A 60 10.21 6.57 -8.18
C LEU A 60 11.27 6.17 -9.22
N GLU A 61 12.02 7.13 -9.76
CA GLU A 61 13.12 6.86 -10.70
C GLU A 61 14.26 6.08 -10.04
N GLN A 62 14.68 6.46 -8.84
CA GLN A 62 15.68 5.72 -8.08
C GLN A 62 15.27 4.26 -7.84
N LEU A 63 14.03 4.05 -7.41
CA LEU A 63 13.48 2.70 -7.22
C LEU A 63 13.43 1.94 -8.54
N TYR A 64 12.92 2.56 -9.60
CA TYR A 64 12.81 1.95 -10.91
C TYR A 64 14.16 1.51 -11.46
N LEU A 65 15.20 2.33 -11.34
CA LEU A 65 16.55 2.00 -11.82
C LEU A 65 17.18 0.86 -11.03
N TRP A 66 16.97 0.83 -9.71
CA TRP A 66 17.57 -0.16 -8.82
C TRP A 66 16.85 -1.52 -8.86
N ALA A 67 15.52 -1.54 -8.92
CA ALA A 67 14.71 -2.75 -8.79
C ALA A 67 14.90 -3.75 -9.94
N GLN A 68 14.84 -5.05 -9.65
CA GLN A 68 14.76 -6.12 -10.65
C GLN A 68 13.35 -6.22 -11.23
N VAL A 69 12.31 -6.24 -10.38
CA VAL A 69 10.91 -6.13 -10.82
C VAL A 69 10.49 -4.67 -10.73
N LYS A 70 10.19 -4.08 -11.89
CA LYS A 70 9.85 -2.65 -11.99
C LYS A 70 8.46 -2.36 -11.39
N PRO A 71 8.27 -1.20 -10.72
CA PRO A 71 6.94 -0.78 -10.31
C PRO A 71 6.05 -0.60 -11.55
N SER A 72 4.92 -1.31 -11.61
CA SER A 72 3.96 -1.19 -12.71
C SER A 72 2.99 -0.01 -12.53
N SER A 73 2.93 0.54 -11.32
CA SER A 73 2.04 1.66 -11.00
C SER A 73 2.57 2.51 -9.86
N ASN A 74 2.20 3.79 -9.85
CA ASN A 74 2.38 4.70 -8.71
C ASN A 74 1.05 5.42 -8.43
N GLN A 75 0.56 5.37 -7.19
CA GLN A 75 -0.61 6.15 -6.77
C GLN A 75 -0.17 7.55 -6.32
N VAL A 76 -1.02 8.54 -6.55
CA VAL A 76 -0.79 9.92 -6.10
C VAL A 76 -1.99 10.43 -5.33
N ASN A 77 -1.74 10.96 -4.13
CA ASN A 77 -2.77 11.53 -3.27
C ASN A 77 -3.29 12.87 -3.81
N LEU A 78 -4.59 12.93 -4.09
CA LEU A 78 -5.28 14.13 -4.58
C LEU A 78 -5.28 15.28 -3.57
N ALA A 79 -5.14 14.99 -2.27
CA ALA A 79 -5.03 16.02 -1.24
C ALA A 79 -3.77 16.89 -1.40
N SER A 80 -2.72 16.35 -2.06
CA SER A 80 -1.44 17.03 -2.24
C SER A 80 -1.39 17.84 -3.54
N CYS A 81 -2.19 17.52 -4.57
CA CYS A 81 -2.35 18.34 -5.77
C CYS A 81 -3.50 17.81 -6.66
N CYS A 82 -4.32 18.70 -7.23
CA CYS A 82 -5.32 18.32 -8.24
C CYS A 82 -4.73 18.12 -9.65
N VAL A 83 -3.46 18.52 -9.85
CA VAL A 83 -2.72 18.39 -11.10
C VAL A 83 -1.49 17.53 -10.88
N MET A 84 -1.38 16.44 -11.63
CA MET A 84 -0.20 15.58 -11.59
C MET A 84 1.05 16.35 -12.04
N PRO A 85 2.19 16.24 -11.32
CA PRO A 85 3.43 16.86 -11.76
C PRO A 85 3.81 16.43 -13.19
N PRO A 86 4.11 17.37 -14.11
CA PRO A 86 4.39 17.05 -15.51
C PRO A 86 5.62 16.14 -15.70
N ASP A 87 6.63 16.30 -14.86
CA ASP A 87 7.85 15.51 -14.85
C ASP A 87 7.59 14.05 -14.41
N LEU A 88 6.80 13.85 -13.35
CA LEU A 88 6.34 12.53 -12.93
C LEU A 88 5.52 11.86 -14.03
N THR A 89 4.63 12.61 -14.68
CA THR A 89 3.79 12.11 -15.77
C THR A 89 4.62 11.67 -16.98
N ALA A 90 5.62 12.48 -17.36
CA ALA A 90 6.52 12.16 -18.45
C ALA A 90 7.35 10.89 -18.16
N PHE A 91 7.94 10.81 -16.97
CA PHE A 91 8.74 9.66 -16.54
C PHE A 91 7.90 8.37 -16.49
N ALA A 92 6.72 8.44 -15.87
CA ALA A 92 5.82 7.30 -15.77
C ALA A 92 5.37 6.82 -17.16
N LYS A 93 5.09 7.74 -18.09
CA LYS A 93 4.77 7.38 -19.48
C LYS A 93 5.94 6.73 -20.21
N GLU A 94 7.16 7.23 -20.02
CA GLU A 94 8.36 6.65 -20.63
C GLU A 94 8.65 5.23 -20.12
N CYS A 95 8.43 4.98 -18.83
CA CYS A 95 8.71 3.71 -18.18
C CYS A 95 7.50 2.75 -18.12
N ASP A 96 6.39 3.07 -18.79
CA ASP A 96 5.12 2.32 -18.75
C ASP A 96 4.58 2.07 -17.33
N ILE A 97 4.68 3.09 -16.48
CA ILE A 97 4.16 3.07 -15.10
C ILE A 97 2.76 3.67 -15.11
N GLN A 98 1.77 2.90 -14.65
CA GLN A 98 0.41 3.41 -14.52
C GLN A 98 0.28 4.38 -13.35
N LEU A 99 -0.12 5.62 -13.64
CA LEU A 99 -0.43 6.60 -12.61
C LEU A 99 -1.89 6.50 -12.20
N LEU A 100 -2.12 6.29 -10.91
CA LEU A 100 -3.45 6.18 -10.29
C LEU A 100 -3.64 7.28 -9.27
N THR A 101 -4.89 7.59 -8.93
CA THR A 101 -5.21 8.59 -7.90
C THR A 101 -5.92 7.94 -6.72
N HIS A 102 -5.67 8.48 -5.53
CA HIS A 102 -6.40 8.13 -4.31
C HIS A 102 -6.62 9.37 -3.46
N ASN A 103 -7.47 9.24 -2.46
CA ASN A 103 -7.78 10.28 -1.49
C ASN A 103 -7.75 9.69 -0.07
N ASP A 104 -6.81 8.76 0.13
CA ASP A 104 -6.63 8.11 1.43
C ASP A 104 -6.00 9.14 2.39
N PRO A 105 -6.41 9.17 3.68
CA PRO A 105 -5.75 9.99 4.68
C PRO A 105 -4.29 9.55 4.89
N LYS A 106 -3.43 10.46 5.40
CA LYS A 106 -2.02 10.16 5.72
C LYS A 106 -1.87 8.97 6.67
N GLU A 107 -2.76 8.87 7.65
CA GLU A 107 -2.87 7.75 8.56
C GLU A 107 -4.27 7.15 8.41
N LEU A 108 -4.35 5.91 7.92
CA LEU A 108 -5.62 5.23 7.67
C LEU A 108 -6.30 4.72 8.95
N LEU A 109 -5.50 4.27 9.90
CA LEU A 109 -5.97 3.68 11.15
C LEU A 109 -4.90 3.85 12.22
N CYS A 110 -5.10 4.82 13.11
CA CYS A 110 -4.22 5.02 14.26
C CYS A 110 -4.54 4.02 15.37
N GLU A 111 -3.58 3.82 16.30
CA GLU A 111 -3.77 2.92 17.44
C GLU A 111 -5.00 3.30 18.28
N ALA A 112 -5.23 4.59 18.52
CA ALA A 112 -6.36 5.06 19.32
C ALA A 112 -7.71 4.68 18.69
N SER A 113 -7.91 5.00 17.40
CA SER A 113 -9.14 4.65 16.68
C SER A 113 -9.32 3.14 16.55
N PHE A 114 -8.24 2.38 16.33
CA PHE A 114 -8.29 0.92 16.31
C PHE A 114 -8.75 0.34 17.66
N GLN A 115 -8.23 0.86 18.78
CA GLN A 115 -8.62 0.39 20.11
C GLN A 115 -10.06 0.77 20.47
N GLU A 116 -10.52 1.95 20.05
CA GLU A 116 -11.92 2.37 20.18
C GLU A 116 -12.85 1.42 19.41
N ASP A 117 -12.59 1.21 18.12
CA ASP A 117 -13.36 0.29 17.26
C ASP A 117 -13.39 -1.15 17.83
N LEU A 118 -12.25 -1.62 18.34
CA LEU A 118 -12.12 -2.95 18.93
C LEU A 118 -12.95 -3.10 20.21
N GLN A 119 -12.93 -2.08 21.06
CA GLN A 119 -13.66 -2.04 22.33
C GLN A 119 -15.18 -2.04 22.12
N GLU A 120 -15.66 -1.35 21.09
CA GLU A 120 -17.08 -1.31 20.72
C GLU A 120 -17.53 -2.62 20.06
N SER A 121 -16.67 -3.25 19.26
CA SER A 121 -17.02 -4.43 18.46
C SER A 121 -16.96 -5.74 19.22
N ILE A 122 -16.07 -5.87 20.22
CA ILE A 122 -15.82 -7.13 20.93
C ILE A 122 -16.03 -6.96 22.43
N GLN A 123 -17.07 -7.62 22.96
CA GLN A 123 -17.33 -7.63 24.40
C GLN A 123 -16.16 -8.26 25.18
N ASN A 124 -15.81 -7.66 26.32
CA ASN A 124 -14.74 -8.12 27.23
C ASN A 124 -13.32 -8.15 26.63
N VAL A 125 -13.08 -7.48 25.51
CA VAL A 125 -11.71 -7.27 25.01
C VAL A 125 -11.01 -6.22 25.87
N LYS A 126 -9.71 -6.42 26.14
CA LYS A 126 -8.84 -5.37 26.67
C LYS A 126 -8.23 -4.63 25.49
N ALA A 127 -8.99 -3.73 24.86
CA ALA A 127 -8.58 -3.12 23.59
C ALA A 127 -7.23 -2.40 23.69
N ASN A 128 -6.99 -1.70 24.80
CA ASN A 128 -5.73 -1.03 25.13
C ASN A 128 -4.48 -1.95 25.19
N LYS A 129 -4.65 -3.27 25.10
CA LYS A 129 -3.55 -4.23 24.99
C LYS A 129 -3.25 -4.62 23.55
N TRP A 130 -3.96 -4.09 22.56
CA TRP A 130 -3.78 -4.43 21.15
C TRP A 130 -3.16 -3.26 20.38
N ILE A 131 -2.16 -3.58 19.57
CA ILE A 131 -1.47 -2.63 18.70
C ILE A 131 -1.63 -3.07 17.25
N PRO A 132 -2.13 -2.20 16.35
CA PRO A 132 -2.18 -2.50 14.92
C PRO A 132 -0.76 -2.52 14.35
N LEU A 133 -0.40 -3.57 13.61
CA LEU A 133 0.90 -3.73 12.96
C LEU A 133 0.88 -3.23 11.53
N TRP A 134 -0.14 -3.62 10.78
CA TRP A 134 -0.33 -3.20 9.39
C TRP A 134 -1.80 -3.25 9.00
N LEU A 135 -2.13 -2.43 8.00
CA LEU A 135 -3.44 -2.36 7.38
C LEU A 135 -3.29 -2.63 5.89
N LEU A 136 -4.14 -3.48 5.34
CA LEU A 136 -4.23 -3.76 3.92
C LEU A 136 -5.62 -3.40 3.41
N ARG A 137 -5.71 -2.41 2.53
CA ARG A 137 -6.91 -2.14 1.74
C ARG A 137 -6.95 -3.09 0.55
N TYR A 138 -8.09 -3.71 0.27
CA TYR A 138 -8.26 -4.60 -0.89
C TYR A 138 -9.50 -4.24 -1.71
N SER A 139 -9.45 -4.60 -3.00
CA SER A 139 -10.59 -4.57 -3.90
C SER A 139 -10.54 -5.78 -4.82
N VAL A 140 -11.67 -6.48 -4.96
CA VAL A 140 -11.83 -7.65 -5.82
C VAL A 140 -12.68 -7.22 -7.02
N ILE A 141 -12.12 -7.30 -8.22
CA ILE A 141 -12.74 -6.81 -9.45
C ILE A 141 -13.00 -7.95 -10.42
N VAL A 142 -14.23 -8.03 -10.94
CA VAL A 142 -14.57 -8.90 -12.08
C VAL A 142 -14.13 -8.19 -13.35
N LYS A 143 -12.89 -8.43 -13.78
CA LYS A 143 -12.22 -7.72 -14.89
C LYS A 143 -13.06 -7.66 -16.18
N SER A 144 -13.73 -8.76 -16.56
CA SER A 144 -14.54 -8.82 -17.78
C SER A 144 -15.77 -7.91 -17.80
N ARG A 145 -16.19 -7.40 -16.64
CA ARG A 145 -17.36 -6.51 -16.50
C ARG A 145 -17.02 -5.16 -15.87
N GLY A 146 -15.77 -4.96 -15.43
CA GLY A 146 -15.38 -3.77 -14.68
C GLY A 146 -16.10 -3.59 -13.34
N ILE A 147 -16.64 -4.67 -12.75
CA ILE A 147 -17.46 -4.60 -11.53
C ILE A 147 -16.60 -4.88 -10.30
N ILE A 148 -16.69 -4.02 -9.28
CA ILE A 148 -16.14 -4.30 -7.95
C ILE A 148 -17.07 -5.32 -7.25
N LYS A 149 -16.58 -6.53 -7.07
CA LYS A 149 -17.28 -7.61 -6.35
C LYS A 149 -17.22 -7.41 -4.83
N SER A 150 -16.07 -6.95 -4.33
CA SER A 150 -15.86 -6.69 -2.91
C SER A 150 -14.75 -5.65 -2.72
N LYS A 151 -14.81 -4.91 -1.62
CA LYS A 151 -13.74 -4.03 -1.15
C LYS A 151 -13.76 -4.01 0.37
N GLY A 152 -12.61 -3.80 0.99
CA GLY A 152 -12.53 -3.74 2.44
C GLY A 152 -11.11 -3.61 2.93
N TYR A 153 -10.94 -3.91 4.21
CA TYR A 153 -9.67 -3.85 4.91
C TYR A 153 -9.36 -5.18 5.58
N ILE A 154 -8.07 -5.48 5.72
CA ILE A 154 -7.53 -6.54 6.57
C ILE A 154 -6.55 -5.86 7.51
N VAL A 155 -6.74 -6.04 8.80
CA VAL A 155 -5.87 -5.53 9.85
C VAL A 155 -5.12 -6.70 10.46
N GLN A 156 -3.83 -6.55 10.68
CA GLN A 156 -3.09 -7.40 11.61
C GLN A 156 -2.76 -6.60 12.84
N ALA A 157 -3.02 -7.18 14.01
CA ALA A 157 -2.70 -6.58 15.28
C ALA A 157 -2.01 -7.60 16.19
N GLU A 158 -1.17 -7.11 17.09
CA GLU A 158 -0.54 -7.88 18.14
C GLU A 158 -1.12 -7.51 19.49
N ARG A 159 -1.18 -8.49 20.40
CA ARG A 159 -1.58 -8.25 21.78
C ARG A 159 -0.35 -8.18 22.67
N ASN A 160 -0.10 -7.02 23.26
CA ASN A 160 0.89 -6.85 24.32
C ASN A 160 0.45 -7.62 25.56
N ALA A 161 1.16 -8.70 25.87
CA ALA A 161 0.88 -9.60 26.98
C ALA A 161 1.46 -9.14 28.33
N SER A 162 2.01 -7.93 28.40
CA SER A 162 2.51 -7.30 29.63
C SER A 162 1.41 -7.09 30.67
#